data_AF-A0A2M8KQ91-F1
#
_entry.id   AF-A0A2M8KQ91-F1
#
_cell.length_a   1.000
_cell.length_b   1.000
_cell.length_c   1.000
_cell.angle_alpha   90.00
_cell.angle_beta   90.00
_cell.angle_gamma   90.00
#
_symmetry.space_group_name_H-M   'P 1'
#
loop_
_entity.id
_entity.type
_entity.pdbx_description
1 polymer ?
#
loop_
_entity_poly.entity_id
_entity_poly.type
_entity_poly.pdbx_seq_one_letter_code
_entity_poly.pdbx_strand_id
1 'polypeptide(L)'
;MKKIKTIIVIFIISLSFVFGACKVFASSIIGNPLQTDGYLSVGTSDTNAKVNVYSTGEQMRLGYDSDNYNSFTTDSFGNFTIAPSSGGIWKVFNDPISPYYVAGYSGNAIIGDNKWGSAILSGGHANDGAFGPNTINNNVLSVIVGGEGNKIDWSGPSASGSANFIGGGAGNIIEKNPFYSVIVGGLNNKVTSSTNDGPFADFIGGGEDNIIDSHTGSHNFIGGGKSNRIYGAGYAAIVGGLSNTAWTYSFVGGGSGNTAGGTSASYAIVGGGQNNSATADYSMVLGGLSNTASGQYSFASGRRAKAIHDGAFIWADSNDFDFSSTIANETAIRATGGISFVTAIDGSGSATKTFSVDTSGNFTIPGGLALQTTDAKPTCDVTNRGLKWYTQSGAGVKDALEICAKDAGDTYAWRTIY
;
A
#
# COMPACT_ATOMS: atom_id res chain seq x y z
N MET A 1 28.63 -98.29 27.04
CA MET A 1 29.95 -97.69 27.34
C MET A 1 29.79 -96.17 27.56
N LYS A 2 30.77 -95.52 28.18
CA LYS A 2 30.87 -94.12 28.71
C LYS A 2 29.77 -93.08 28.41
N LYS A 3 29.45 -92.29 29.46
CA LYS A 3 28.38 -91.27 29.56
C LYS A 3 28.83 -89.85 29.14
N ILE A 4 27.82 -89.03 28.82
CA ILE A 4 27.84 -87.57 28.59
C ILE A 4 28.36 -86.78 29.82
N LYS A 5 28.97 -85.60 29.60
CA LYS A 5 28.82 -84.41 30.46
C LYS A 5 29.08 -83.09 29.70
N THR A 6 28.65 -81.98 30.28
CA THR A 6 28.19 -80.77 29.57
C THR A 6 28.61 -79.48 30.30
N ILE A 7 29.06 -78.45 29.55
CA ILE A 7 29.09 -76.99 29.82
C ILE A 7 29.83 -76.42 31.07
N ILE A 8 30.54 -75.29 30.86
CA ILE A 8 30.60 -74.01 31.64
C ILE A 8 31.55 -73.09 30.84
N VAL A 9 31.22 -71.90 30.28
CA VAL A 9 30.48 -70.67 30.68
C VAL A 9 31.45 -69.49 30.89
N ILE A 10 31.48 -68.61 29.87
CA ILE A 10 31.53 -67.13 29.87
C ILE A 10 32.61 -66.39 30.69
N PHE A 11 33.30 -65.46 30.00
CA PHE A 11 33.60 -64.14 30.56
C PHE A 11 33.05 -63.04 29.64
N ILE A 12 32.28 -62.11 30.22
CA ILE A 12 31.83 -60.87 29.56
C ILE A 12 32.79 -59.76 30.02
N ILE A 13 33.32 -58.99 29.09
CA ILE A 13 33.77 -57.62 29.35
C ILE A 13 33.11 -56.71 28.31
N SER A 14 32.14 -55.94 28.77
CA SER A 14 31.48 -54.88 28.02
C SER A 14 32.08 -53.53 28.46
N LEU A 15 32.66 -52.75 27.54
CA LEU A 15 32.80 -51.31 27.74
C LEU A 15 32.84 -50.53 26.41
N SER A 16 31.71 -49.87 26.14
CA SER A 16 31.52 -48.59 25.44
C SER A 16 32.02 -48.34 23.99
N PHE A 17 31.06 -47.85 23.20
CA PHE A 17 31.12 -47.37 21.81
C PHE A 17 32.20 -46.34 21.47
N VAL A 18 32.65 -46.31 20.20
CA VAL A 18 32.47 -45.20 19.23
C VAL A 18 32.71 -45.72 17.80
N PHE A 19 31.99 -45.15 16.82
CA PHE A 19 31.77 -45.55 15.41
C PHE A 19 32.91 -46.19 14.57
N GLY A 20 32.53 -47.04 13.59
CA GLY A 20 33.42 -47.29 12.44
C GLY A 20 33.21 -48.50 11.51
N ALA A 21 32.00 -48.86 11.06
CA ALA A 21 31.80 -49.67 9.83
C ALA A 21 30.33 -49.73 9.38
N CYS A 22 29.97 -49.06 8.28
CA CYS A 22 28.67 -49.27 7.63
C CYS A 22 28.71 -50.58 6.82
N LYS A 23 27.78 -51.51 7.08
CA LYS A 23 27.58 -52.71 6.25
C LYS A 23 26.39 -52.47 5.33
N VAL A 24 26.66 -52.32 4.03
CA VAL A 24 25.62 -52.33 3.00
C VAL A 24 25.17 -53.78 2.79
N PHE A 25 23.88 -54.06 3.01
CA PHE A 25 23.26 -55.30 2.55
C PHE A 25 22.82 -55.12 1.10
N ALA A 26 23.44 -55.87 0.19
CA ALA A 26 22.82 -56.21 -1.08
C ALA A 26 22.26 -57.63 -0.94
N SER A 27 20.95 -57.80 -1.10
CA SER A 27 20.32 -59.12 -1.23
C SER A 27 19.76 -59.27 -2.63
N SER A 28 20.29 -60.23 -3.37
CA SER A 28 19.70 -60.69 -4.62
C SER A 28 18.58 -61.68 -4.32
N ILE A 29 17.39 -61.42 -4.87
CA ILE A 29 16.44 -62.34 -5.51
C ILE A 29 15.13 -61.54 -5.73
N ILE A 30 14.93 -61.10 -6.97
CA ILE A 30 13.61 -60.83 -7.55
C ILE A 30 13.61 -61.56 -8.89
N GLY A 31 12.68 -62.48 -9.10
CA GLY A 31 12.69 -63.39 -10.25
C GLY A 31 11.81 -62.92 -11.41
N ASN A 32 12.46 -62.55 -12.51
CA ASN A 32 11.98 -62.47 -13.91
C ASN A 32 10.72 -61.61 -14.26
N PRO A 33 10.67 -60.98 -15.46
CA PRO A 33 11.72 -60.77 -16.46
C PRO A 33 12.08 -59.27 -16.54
N LEU A 34 13.06 -58.84 -15.74
CA LEU A 34 13.80 -57.61 -16.02
C LEU A 34 14.99 -57.96 -16.93
N GLN A 35 15.43 -57.02 -17.77
CA GLN A 35 16.44 -57.26 -18.78
C GLN A 35 17.75 -57.81 -18.18
N THR A 36 18.37 -58.73 -18.91
CA THR A 36 19.44 -59.67 -18.51
C THR A 36 20.76 -59.04 -18.08
N ASP A 37 20.84 -57.72 -18.06
CA ASP A 37 22.07 -56.95 -18.18
C ASP A 37 22.47 -56.34 -16.82
N GLY A 38 21.57 -56.38 -15.82
CA GLY A 38 21.86 -55.99 -14.44
C GLY A 38 21.97 -54.48 -14.18
N TYR A 39 21.66 -53.64 -15.17
CA TYR A 39 21.75 -52.18 -15.05
C TYR A 39 20.42 -51.50 -14.73
N LEU A 40 20.50 -50.44 -13.92
CA LEU A 40 19.47 -49.42 -13.80
C LEU A 40 19.27 -48.76 -15.18
N SER A 41 18.14 -49.00 -15.84
CA SER A 41 17.81 -48.37 -17.12
C SER A 41 17.54 -46.88 -16.96
N VAL A 42 18.56 -46.05 -17.15
CA VAL A 42 18.39 -44.62 -17.40
C VAL A 42 17.91 -44.47 -18.84
N GLY A 43 16.64 -44.06 -19.03
CA GLY A 43 16.00 -43.98 -20.34
C GLY A 43 16.57 -42.85 -21.21
N THR A 44 17.65 -43.13 -21.93
CA THR A 44 18.29 -42.23 -22.90
C THR A 44 18.59 -42.97 -24.20
N SER A 45 18.41 -42.28 -25.33
CA SER A 45 18.81 -42.74 -26.66
C SER A 45 20.18 -42.19 -27.11
N ASP A 46 20.79 -41.30 -26.32
CA ASP A 46 22.14 -40.80 -26.60
C ASP A 46 23.20 -41.71 -25.98
N THR A 47 24.05 -42.29 -26.83
CA THR A 47 25.17 -43.16 -26.45
C THR A 47 26.29 -42.45 -25.69
N ASN A 48 26.28 -41.10 -25.64
CA ASN A 48 27.22 -40.28 -24.89
C ASN A 48 26.70 -39.85 -23.52
N ALA A 49 25.44 -40.16 -23.18
CA ALA A 49 24.87 -39.83 -21.88
C ALA A 49 25.62 -40.55 -20.76
N LYS A 50 26.10 -39.78 -19.77
CA LYS A 50 26.83 -40.30 -18.60
C LYS A 50 26.11 -39.90 -17.32
N VAL A 51 26.00 -40.85 -16.39
CA VAL A 51 25.67 -40.54 -15.00
C VAL A 51 26.90 -39.88 -14.37
N ASN A 52 26.90 -38.56 -14.29
CA ASN A 52 28.00 -37.79 -13.68
C ASN A 52 27.94 -37.91 -12.15
N VAL A 53 28.89 -38.64 -11.56
CA VAL A 53 29.05 -38.77 -10.10
C VAL A 53 30.25 -37.95 -9.65
N TYR A 54 30.00 -36.86 -8.92
CA TYR A 54 31.01 -35.90 -8.44
C TYR A 54 31.12 -35.90 -6.91
N SER A 55 31.50 -37.02 -6.28
CA SER A 55 32.34 -37.09 -5.07
C SER A 55 32.50 -38.54 -4.58
N THR A 56 33.24 -38.71 -3.48
CA THR A 56 33.46 -39.98 -2.76
C THR A 56 32.39 -40.29 -1.68
N GLY A 57 31.24 -39.61 -1.71
CA GLY A 57 30.09 -39.88 -0.83
C GLY A 57 28.90 -40.54 -1.55
N GLU A 58 27.96 -41.09 -0.80
CA GLU A 58 26.71 -41.64 -1.34
C GLU A 58 25.79 -40.50 -1.80
N GLN A 59 25.56 -40.34 -3.12
CA GLN A 59 25.03 -39.09 -3.70
C GLN A 59 23.60 -39.14 -4.28
N MET A 60 22.98 -40.31 -4.45
CA MET A 60 21.61 -40.38 -5.00
C MET A 60 20.85 -41.62 -4.50
N ARG A 61 19.91 -41.41 -3.57
CA ARG A 61 18.79 -42.31 -3.33
C ARG A 61 17.50 -41.58 -3.66
N LEU A 62 16.94 -41.82 -4.84
CA LEU A 62 15.51 -41.60 -5.04
C LEU A 62 14.79 -42.77 -4.38
N GLY A 63 14.37 -42.57 -3.12
CA GLY A 63 13.41 -43.45 -2.47
C GLY A 63 12.05 -43.27 -3.15
N TYR A 64 11.86 -43.91 -4.31
CA TYR A 64 10.55 -43.99 -4.93
C TYR A 64 9.68 -44.87 -4.04
N ASP A 65 8.75 -44.22 -3.35
CA ASP A 65 7.70 -44.84 -2.59
C ASP A 65 6.38 -44.58 -3.32
N SER A 66 5.80 -45.63 -3.88
CA SER A 66 4.54 -45.57 -4.63
C SER A 66 3.35 -45.11 -3.77
N ASP A 67 3.43 -45.24 -2.44
CA ASP A 67 2.39 -44.80 -1.54
C ASP A 67 2.40 -43.26 -1.40
N ASN A 68 3.56 -42.63 -1.62
CA ASN A 68 3.78 -41.18 -1.48
C ASN A 68 3.98 -40.44 -2.82
N TYR A 69 4.35 -41.13 -3.90
CA TYR A 69 4.67 -40.53 -5.20
C TYR A 69 4.13 -41.34 -6.37
N ASN A 70 3.46 -40.65 -7.30
CA ASN A 70 2.99 -41.21 -8.57
C ASN A 70 4.13 -41.35 -9.59
N SER A 71 5.05 -40.38 -9.67
CA SER A 71 6.16 -40.42 -10.62
C SER A 71 7.31 -39.45 -10.30
N PHE A 72 8.49 -39.82 -10.79
CA PHE A 72 9.67 -38.96 -10.94
C PHE A 72 10.07 -39.05 -12.41
N THR A 73 10.05 -37.93 -13.14
CA THR A 73 10.33 -37.91 -14.58
C THR A 73 11.27 -36.76 -14.95
N THR A 74 12.15 -37.02 -15.91
CA THR A 74 12.95 -35.99 -16.59
C THR A 74 12.64 -36.05 -18.08
N ASP A 75 12.36 -34.91 -18.71
CA ASP A 75 12.12 -34.85 -20.15
C ASP A 75 13.40 -34.62 -20.96
N SER A 76 13.28 -34.63 -22.30
CA SER A 76 14.40 -34.41 -23.22
C SER A 76 15.04 -33.01 -23.15
N PHE A 77 14.41 -32.06 -22.47
CA PHE A 77 14.93 -30.71 -22.22
C PHE A 77 15.64 -30.60 -20.85
N GLY A 78 15.60 -31.66 -20.05
CA GLY A 78 16.16 -31.71 -18.69
C GLY A 78 15.22 -31.17 -17.62
N ASN A 79 13.94 -30.93 -17.94
CA ASN A 79 12.96 -30.52 -16.92
C ASN A 79 12.66 -31.71 -16.00
N PHE A 80 12.79 -31.52 -14.69
CA PHE A 80 12.56 -32.55 -13.69
C PHE A 80 11.22 -32.33 -12.99
N THR A 81 10.37 -33.35 -12.99
CA THR A 81 9.03 -33.36 -12.38
C THR A 81 8.92 -34.46 -11.33
N ILE A 82 8.46 -34.10 -10.14
CA ILE A 82 7.99 -35.02 -9.11
C ILE A 82 6.47 -34.82 -8.98
N ALA A 83 5.72 -35.92 -8.98
CA ALA A 83 4.27 -35.93 -8.78
C ALA A 83 3.93 -36.71 -7.50
N PRO A 84 3.50 -36.06 -6.41
CA PRO A 84 3.04 -36.74 -5.20
C PRO A 84 1.76 -37.58 -5.44
N SER A 85 1.56 -38.65 -4.67
CA SER A 85 0.35 -39.48 -4.70
C SER A 85 -0.89 -38.72 -4.22
N SER A 86 -0.71 -37.83 -3.23
CA SER A 86 -1.73 -36.94 -2.66
C SER A 86 -2.17 -35.78 -3.57
N GLY A 87 -1.59 -35.68 -4.77
CA GLY A 87 -1.87 -34.61 -5.73
C GLY A 87 -0.88 -33.44 -5.65
N GLY A 88 -1.00 -32.54 -6.63
CA GLY A 88 -0.04 -31.46 -6.84
C GLY A 88 1.13 -31.84 -7.76
N ILE A 89 2.08 -30.92 -7.89
CA ILE A 89 3.30 -31.06 -8.70
C ILE A 89 4.49 -30.40 -8.00
N TRP A 90 5.70 -30.82 -8.37
CA TRP A 90 6.95 -30.12 -8.11
C TRP A 90 7.80 -30.20 -9.38
N LYS A 91 8.02 -29.07 -10.05
CA LYS A 91 8.69 -29.01 -11.35
C LYS A 91 9.81 -27.99 -11.33
N VAL A 92 11.03 -28.46 -11.59
CA VAL A 92 12.19 -27.60 -11.89
C VAL A 92 12.41 -27.66 -13.39
N PHE A 93 12.22 -26.53 -14.05
CA PHE A 93 12.42 -26.43 -15.49
C PHE A 93 13.83 -25.93 -15.78
N ASN A 94 14.53 -26.66 -16.65
CA ASN A 94 15.87 -26.33 -17.06
C ASN A 94 15.82 -25.19 -18.09
N ASP A 95 16.51 -24.09 -17.77
CA ASP A 95 16.63 -22.93 -18.64
C ASP A 95 18.09 -22.45 -18.59
N PRO A 96 18.74 -22.18 -19.73
CA PRO A 96 20.16 -21.85 -19.78
C PRO A 96 20.50 -20.46 -19.24
N ILE A 97 19.51 -19.59 -19.01
CA ILE A 97 19.68 -18.25 -18.43
C ILE A 97 19.30 -18.29 -16.95
N SER A 98 18.10 -18.78 -16.62
CA SER A 98 17.65 -18.89 -15.23
C SER A 98 16.50 -19.91 -15.08
N PRO A 99 16.71 -21.05 -14.39
CA PRO A 99 15.68 -22.04 -14.12
C PRO A 99 14.42 -21.43 -13.48
N TYR A 100 13.26 -21.96 -13.85
CA TYR A 100 11.96 -21.56 -13.28
C TYR A 100 11.28 -22.76 -12.61
N TYR A 101 10.41 -22.47 -11.65
CA TYR A 101 9.95 -23.46 -10.67
C TYR A 101 8.44 -23.40 -10.44
N VAL A 102 7.78 -24.56 -10.40
CA VAL A 102 6.34 -24.65 -10.13
C VAL A 102 6.06 -25.76 -9.12
N ALA A 103 5.40 -25.39 -8.02
CA ALA A 103 4.93 -26.32 -7.01
C ALA A 103 3.52 -25.98 -6.50
N GLY A 104 2.96 -26.90 -5.70
CA GLY A 104 1.60 -26.82 -5.18
C GLY A 104 0.61 -27.60 -6.04
N TYR A 105 -0.63 -27.11 -6.12
CA TYR A 105 -1.72 -27.72 -6.89
C TYR A 105 -1.33 -27.92 -8.37
N SER A 106 -1.81 -29.02 -8.96
CA SER A 106 -1.40 -29.49 -10.29
C SER A 106 -1.77 -28.55 -11.44
N GLY A 107 -2.75 -27.67 -11.23
CA GLY A 107 -3.12 -26.62 -12.17
C GLY A 107 -2.23 -25.37 -12.12
N ASN A 108 -1.34 -25.22 -11.14
CA ASN A 108 -0.41 -24.08 -11.08
C ASN A 108 0.48 -24.05 -12.33
N ALA A 109 0.65 -22.86 -12.90
CA ALA A 109 1.27 -22.74 -14.22
C ALA A 109 2.14 -21.49 -14.36
N ILE A 110 3.34 -21.67 -14.93
CA ILE A 110 4.14 -20.59 -15.50
C ILE A 110 4.12 -20.78 -17.02
N ILE A 111 3.51 -19.83 -17.72
CA ILE A 111 3.16 -19.92 -19.16
C ILE A 111 3.69 -18.71 -19.95
N GLY A 112 3.60 -18.83 -21.28
CA GLY A 112 4.19 -17.87 -22.22
C GLY A 112 5.67 -18.12 -22.50
N ASP A 113 6.23 -17.27 -23.35
CA ASP A 113 7.60 -17.41 -23.86
C ASP A 113 8.64 -16.87 -22.86
N ASN A 114 8.27 -15.83 -22.10
CA ASN A 114 9.14 -15.15 -21.15
C ASN A 114 8.83 -15.56 -19.71
N LYS A 115 9.64 -16.48 -19.15
CA LYS A 115 9.35 -17.14 -17.86
C LYS A 115 10.57 -17.48 -17.00
N TRP A 116 11.78 -17.17 -17.47
CA TRP A 116 13.03 -17.52 -16.78
C TRP A 116 13.13 -16.84 -15.41
N GLY A 117 13.66 -17.58 -14.43
CA GLY A 117 13.78 -17.18 -13.03
C GLY A 117 12.47 -16.92 -12.27
N SER A 118 11.31 -17.19 -12.88
CA SER A 118 10.00 -17.06 -12.20
C SER A 118 9.67 -18.31 -11.37
N ALA A 119 8.87 -18.14 -10.33
CA ALA A 119 8.58 -19.23 -9.38
C ALA A 119 7.16 -19.19 -8.79
N ILE A 120 6.51 -20.35 -8.73
CA ILE A 120 5.33 -20.59 -7.90
C ILE A 120 5.72 -21.59 -6.81
N LEU A 121 5.79 -21.15 -5.55
CA LEU A 121 6.42 -21.96 -4.49
C LEU A 121 5.47 -22.96 -3.83
N SER A 122 4.16 -22.71 -3.83
CA SER A 122 3.13 -23.55 -3.20
C SER A 122 1.71 -23.12 -3.63
N GLY A 123 0.70 -23.67 -2.95
CA GLY A 123 -0.70 -23.24 -3.03
C GLY A 123 -1.41 -23.64 -4.33
N GLY A 124 -2.47 -22.90 -4.67
CA GLY A 124 -3.41 -23.18 -5.75
C GLY A 124 -4.55 -24.10 -5.30
N HIS A 125 -5.69 -23.97 -5.95
CA HIS A 125 -6.86 -24.83 -5.75
C HIS A 125 -7.45 -25.25 -7.10
N ALA A 126 -8.33 -26.25 -7.09
CA ALA A 126 -9.17 -26.56 -8.24
C ALA A 126 -10.16 -25.41 -8.52
N ASN A 127 -10.63 -25.29 -9.76
CA ASN A 127 -11.59 -24.27 -10.21
C ASN A 127 -13.04 -24.53 -9.74
N ASP A 128 -13.22 -25.24 -8.63
CA ASP A 128 -14.51 -25.58 -8.00
C ASP A 128 -14.85 -24.68 -6.79
N GLY A 129 -13.95 -23.76 -6.42
CA GLY A 129 -14.16 -22.70 -5.43
C GLY A 129 -14.24 -21.29 -6.04
N ALA A 130 -14.09 -20.26 -5.20
CA ALA A 130 -14.03 -18.87 -5.64
C ALA A 130 -12.69 -18.50 -6.32
N PHE A 131 -11.64 -19.28 -6.06
CA PHE A 131 -10.27 -19.06 -6.54
C PHE A 131 -9.70 -20.38 -7.08
N GLY A 132 -8.76 -20.27 -8.02
CA GLY A 132 -8.23 -21.43 -8.77
C GLY A 132 -6.71 -21.62 -8.61
N PRO A 133 -6.00 -22.04 -9.67
CA PRO A 133 -4.55 -22.19 -9.64
C PRO A 133 -3.83 -20.83 -9.64
N ASN A 134 -2.62 -20.82 -9.09
CA ASN A 134 -1.71 -19.69 -9.23
C ASN A 134 -1.10 -19.68 -10.64
N THR A 135 -1.03 -18.51 -11.28
CA THR A 135 -0.55 -18.38 -12.67
C THR A 135 0.43 -17.22 -12.84
N ILE A 136 1.56 -17.48 -13.51
CA ILE A 136 2.47 -16.43 -14.01
C ILE A 136 2.51 -16.56 -15.54
N ASN A 137 2.29 -15.47 -16.28
CA ASN A 137 2.24 -15.47 -17.73
C ASN A 137 3.09 -14.34 -18.33
N ASN A 138 4.01 -14.69 -19.24
CA ASN A 138 4.97 -13.76 -19.88
C ASN A 138 5.62 -12.77 -18.89
N ASN A 139 6.02 -13.29 -17.74
CA ASN A 139 6.65 -12.55 -16.66
C ASN A 139 7.92 -13.26 -16.21
N VAL A 140 9.04 -12.53 -16.21
CA VAL A 140 10.37 -13.02 -15.80
C VAL A 140 10.67 -12.64 -14.36
N LEU A 141 11.54 -13.40 -13.69
CA LEU A 141 12.00 -13.12 -12.31
C LEU A 141 10.86 -12.90 -11.29
N SER A 142 9.65 -13.38 -11.58
CA SER A 142 8.43 -13.05 -10.84
C SER A 142 7.99 -14.22 -9.95
N VAL A 143 7.52 -13.93 -8.74
CA VAL A 143 7.30 -14.95 -7.70
C VAL A 143 5.89 -14.89 -7.15
N ILE A 144 5.22 -16.04 -7.10
CA ILE A 144 4.04 -16.28 -6.27
C ILE A 144 4.43 -17.28 -5.18
N VAL A 145 4.41 -16.85 -3.91
CA VAL A 145 4.86 -17.70 -2.78
C VAL A 145 3.83 -18.80 -2.45
N GLY A 146 2.54 -18.53 -2.65
CA GLY A 146 1.49 -19.51 -2.35
C GLY A 146 0.10 -18.90 -2.47
N GLY A 147 -0.82 -19.35 -1.62
CA GLY A 147 -2.22 -18.92 -1.68
C GLY A 147 -2.96 -19.50 -2.89
N GLU A 148 -4.10 -18.95 -3.28
CA GLU A 148 -4.97 -19.50 -4.35
C GLU A 148 -5.42 -18.42 -5.35
N GLY A 149 -5.59 -18.79 -6.62
CA GLY A 149 -6.05 -17.89 -7.68
C GLY A 149 -5.19 -16.63 -7.91
N ASN A 150 -3.95 -16.59 -7.41
CA ASN A 150 -3.08 -15.43 -7.58
C ASN A 150 -2.48 -15.41 -8.99
N LYS A 151 -2.40 -14.22 -9.60
CA LYS A 151 -2.08 -14.06 -11.02
C LYS A 151 -1.06 -12.94 -11.26
N ILE A 152 0.02 -13.24 -11.99
CA ILE A 152 0.93 -12.25 -12.54
C ILE A 152 0.87 -12.37 -14.07
N ASP A 153 0.24 -11.43 -14.77
CA ASP A 153 -0.19 -11.61 -16.18
C ASP A 153 0.30 -10.53 -17.15
N TRP A 154 0.74 -10.99 -18.32
CA TRP A 154 0.90 -10.17 -19.50
C TRP A 154 0.55 -10.95 -20.79
N SER A 155 -0.27 -10.33 -21.62
CA SER A 155 -0.81 -10.89 -22.86
C SER A 155 -0.49 -10.04 -24.11
N GLY A 156 0.36 -9.02 -23.98
CA GLY A 156 0.73 -8.14 -25.08
C GLY A 156 1.99 -8.60 -25.86
N PRO A 157 2.20 -8.09 -27.08
CA PRO A 157 3.03 -8.76 -28.09
C PRO A 157 4.53 -8.43 -28.10
N SER A 158 5.05 -7.56 -27.21
CA SER A 158 6.38 -6.95 -27.45
C SER A 158 7.23 -6.61 -26.21
N ALA A 159 6.84 -7.10 -25.03
CA ALA A 159 7.62 -7.01 -23.80
C ALA A 159 7.30 -8.22 -22.90
N SER A 160 7.99 -8.35 -21.78
CA SER A 160 7.56 -9.21 -20.67
C SER A 160 7.54 -8.38 -19.39
N GLY A 161 6.55 -8.61 -18.53
CA GLY A 161 6.61 -8.08 -17.17
C GLY A 161 7.80 -8.69 -16.42
N SER A 162 8.28 -8.02 -15.37
CA SER A 162 9.51 -8.43 -14.69
C SER A 162 9.51 -8.13 -13.20
N ALA A 163 10.08 -9.06 -12.43
CA ALA A 163 10.38 -8.91 -11.00
C ALA A 163 9.17 -8.54 -10.12
N ASN A 164 8.00 -9.11 -10.44
CA ASN A 164 6.77 -8.91 -9.67
C ASN A 164 6.63 -9.94 -8.55
N PHE A 165 5.97 -9.58 -7.46
CA PHE A 165 5.84 -10.44 -6.27
C PHE A 165 4.41 -10.52 -5.76
N ILE A 166 3.91 -11.74 -5.54
CA ILE A 166 2.72 -12.01 -4.73
C ILE A 166 3.09 -12.93 -3.57
N GLY A 167 3.00 -12.43 -2.34
CA GLY A 167 3.39 -13.18 -1.13
C GLY A 167 2.39 -14.26 -0.68
N GLY A 168 1.20 -14.30 -1.28
CA GLY A 168 0.18 -15.32 -1.03
C GLY A 168 -1.22 -14.71 -0.98
N GLY A 169 -2.10 -15.27 -0.15
CA GLY A 169 -3.50 -14.85 -0.08
C GLY A 169 -4.34 -15.42 -1.22
N ALA A 170 -5.49 -14.81 -1.53
CA ALA A 170 -6.43 -15.32 -2.51
C ALA A 170 -6.81 -14.26 -3.56
N GLY A 171 -6.80 -14.65 -4.84
CA GLY A 171 -7.30 -13.81 -5.94
C GLY A 171 -6.53 -12.53 -6.22
N ASN A 172 -5.29 -12.39 -5.75
CA ASN A 172 -4.49 -11.18 -5.99
C ASN A 172 -3.95 -11.16 -7.42
N ILE A 173 -4.02 -10.02 -8.10
CA ILE A 173 -3.68 -9.89 -9.53
C ILE A 173 -2.68 -8.75 -9.74
N ILE A 174 -1.59 -9.03 -10.44
CA ILE A 174 -0.69 -8.01 -11.00
C ILE A 174 -0.72 -8.22 -12.52
N GLU A 175 -1.22 -7.25 -13.30
CA GLU A 175 -1.41 -7.44 -14.75
C GLU A 175 -0.99 -6.24 -15.60
N LYS A 176 -1.01 -6.42 -16.94
CA LYS A 176 -0.74 -5.40 -17.98
C LYS A 176 0.73 -4.97 -18.11
N ASN A 177 1.64 -5.91 -18.38
CA ASN A 177 3.08 -5.65 -18.50
C ASN A 177 3.70 -5.03 -17.23
N PRO A 178 3.44 -5.61 -16.04
CA PRO A 178 3.87 -5.01 -14.79
C PRO A 178 5.38 -5.17 -14.58
N PHE A 179 6.02 -4.17 -13.98
CA PHE A 179 7.41 -4.20 -13.56
C PHE A 179 7.51 -3.89 -12.07
N TYR A 180 8.34 -4.65 -11.34
CA TYR A 180 8.70 -4.41 -9.93
C TYR A 180 7.52 -4.25 -8.95
N SER A 181 6.34 -4.73 -9.32
CA SER A 181 5.11 -4.50 -8.56
C SER A 181 4.90 -5.60 -7.51
N VAL A 182 4.41 -5.21 -6.34
CA VAL A 182 4.37 -6.04 -5.13
C VAL A 182 2.98 -6.06 -4.54
N ILE A 183 2.42 -7.25 -4.34
CA ILE A 183 1.29 -7.49 -3.45
C ILE A 183 1.78 -8.44 -2.35
N VAL A 184 1.84 -7.98 -1.10
CA VAL A 184 2.35 -8.82 0.01
C VAL A 184 1.40 -9.99 0.30
N GLY A 185 0.10 -9.83 0.06
CA GLY A 185 -0.91 -10.89 0.14
C GLY A 185 -2.31 -10.31 0.25
N GLY A 186 -3.20 -10.99 0.98
CA GLY A 186 -4.59 -10.54 1.19
C GLY A 186 -5.58 -11.17 0.21
N LEU A 187 -6.74 -10.53 0.04
CA LEU A 187 -7.85 -11.00 -0.79
C LEU A 187 -8.14 -10.00 -1.92
N ASN A 188 -8.22 -10.46 -3.17
CA ASN A 188 -8.65 -9.67 -4.34
C ASN A 188 -7.88 -8.36 -4.61
N ASN A 189 -6.66 -8.18 -4.09
CA ASN A 189 -5.91 -6.96 -4.36
C ASN A 189 -5.40 -6.95 -5.80
N LYS A 190 -5.46 -5.80 -6.47
CA LYS A 190 -5.15 -5.70 -7.91
C LYS A 190 -4.20 -4.53 -8.23
N VAL A 191 -3.09 -4.84 -8.88
CA VAL A 191 -2.25 -3.86 -9.59
C VAL A 191 -2.50 -4.03 -11.09
N THR A 192 -2.89 -2.95 -11.76
CA THR A 192 -3.35 -2.97 -13.15
C THR A 192 -3.13 -1.61 -13.80
N SER A 193 -3.29 -1.56 -15.12
CA SER A 193 -3.39 -0.32 -15.89
C SER A 193 -4.67 -0.34 -16.74
N SER A 194 -5.31 0.83 -16.88
CA SER A 194 -6.40 1.05 -17.83
C SER A 194 -5.90 1.51 -19.21
N THR A 195 -4.62 1.88 -19.35
CA THR A 195 -3.96 2.13 -20.64
C THR A 195 -3.14 0.91 -21.09
N ASN A 196 -2.37 1.07 -22.16
CA ASN A 196 -1.41 0.06 -22.62
C ASN A 196 -0.03 0.19 -21.93
N ASP A 197 0.15 1.19 -21.08
CA ASP A 197 1.38 1.42 -20.32
C ASP A 197 1.32 0.62 -19.03
N GLY A 198 2.36 -0.18 -18.76
CA GLY A 198 2.31 -1.13 -17.66
C GLY A 198 2.57 -0.52 -16.27
N PRO A 199 2.01 -1.12 -15.20
CA PRO A 199 2.34 -0.77 -13.82
C PRO A 199 3.84 -0.85 -13.55
N PHE A 200 4.38 0.09 -12.77
CA PHE A 200 5.81 0.15 -12.47
C PHE A 200 6.06 0.46 -11.00
N ALA A 201 6.68 -0.46 -10.26
CA ALA A 201 7.05 -0.30 -8.86
C ALA A 201 5.87 0.06 -7.91
N ASP A 202 4.67 -0.44 -8.20
CA ASP A 202 3.49 -0.26 -7.35
C ASP A 202 3.48 -1.25 -6.18
N PHE A 203 3.01 -0.83 -5.00
CA PHE A 203 3.00 -1.62 -3.77
C PHE A 203 1.61 -1.70 -3.11
N ILE A 204 1.15 -2.91 -2.82
CA ILE A 204 0.01 -3.19 -1.93
C ILE A 204 0.47 -4.06 -0.75
N GLY A 205 0.41 -3.51 0.46
CA GLY A 205 0.83 -4.18 1.70
C GLY A 205 -0.08 -5.31 2.18
N GLY A 206 -1.27 -5.45 1.57
CA GLY A 206 -2.24 -6.52 1.84
C GLY A 206 -3.66 -5.98 1.92
N GLY A 207 -4.52 -6.66 2.67
CA GLY A 207 -5.92 -6.27 2.86
C GLY A 207 -6.89 -6.92 1.86
N GLU A 208 -8.02 -6.28 1.60
CA GLU A 208 -9.12 -6.80 0.78
C GLU A 208 -9.54 -5.80 -0.32
N ASP A 209 -9.70 -6.27 -1.57
CA ASP A 209 -10.21 -5.48 -2.71
C ASP A 209 -9.47 -4.15 -2.99
N ASN A 210 -8.20 -3.98 -2.57
CA ASN A 210 -7.45 -2.75 -2.86
C ASN A 210 -6.94 -2.75 -4.29
N ILE A 211 -7.08 -1.63 -5.00
CA ILE A 211 -6.76 -1.54 -6.43
C ILE A 211 -5.82 -0.37 -6.73
N ILE A 212 -4.70 -0.64 -7.38
CA ILE A 212 -3.87 0.38 -8.03
C ILE A 212 -4.12 0.28 -9.54
N ASP A 213 -4.70 1.34 -10.12
CA ASP A 213 -4.97 1.50 -11.54
C ASP A 213 -4.04 2.58 -12.10
N SER A 214 -2.82 2.16 -12.42
CA SER A 214 -1.68 3.04 -12.64
C SER A 214 -1.27 3.12 -14.11
N HIS A 215 -0.68 4.26 -14.45
CA HIS A 215 -0.25 4.59 -15.81
C HIS A 215 1.16 5.21 -15.76
N THR A 216 1.89 5.15 -16.89
CA THR A 216 3.15 5.87 -17.18
C THR A 216 4.00 6.32 -15.98
N GLY A 217 4.76 5.38 -15.35
CA GLY A 217 5.79 5.71 -14.36
C GLY A 217 5.37 5.55 -12.88
N SER A 218 4.56 4.53 -12.59
CA SER A 218 3.62 4.44 -11.45
C SER A 218 4.12 4.75 -10.03
N HIS A 219 4.95 3.94 -9.38
CA HIS A 219 5.45 4.14 -8.00
C HIS A 219 4.37 4.42 -6.91
N ASN A 220 3.18 3.81 -7.00
CA ASN A 220 2.08 4.06 -6.05
C ASN A 220 2.14 3.15 -4.82
N PHE A 221 1.49 3.59 -3.72
CA PHE A 221 1.49 2.86 -2.45
C PHE A 221 0.08 2.72 -1.86
N ILE A 222 -0.36 1.49 -1.59
CA ILE A 222 -1.46 1.19 -0.67
C ILE A 222 -0.90 0.36 0.49
N GLY A 223 -0.89 0.90 1.70
CA GLY A 223 -0.37 0.18 2.87
C GLY A 223 -1.23 -1.03 3.29
N GLY A 224 -2.53 -1.00 2.98
CA GLY A 224 -3.48 -2.09 3.16
C GLY A 224 -4.90 -1.58 3.33
N GLY A 225 -5.71 -2.26 4.13
CA GLY A 225 -7.11 -1.89 4.40
C GLY A 225 -8.09 -2.59 3.45
N LYS A 226 -9.27 -2.00 3.25
CA LYS A 226 -10.33 -2.56 2.40
C LYS A 226 -10.80 -1.59 1.31
N SER A 227 -10.91 -2.06 0.08
CA SER A 227 -11.52 -1.36 -1.06
C SER A 227 -10.89 0.02 -1.36
N ASN A 228 -9.64 0.25 -0.99
CA ASN A 228 -8.95 1.51 -1.32
C ASN A 228 -8.49 1.50 -2.78
N ARG A 229 -8.54 2.65 -3.46
CA ARG A 229 -8.19 2.74 -4.88
C ARG A 229 -7.29 3.91 -5.23
N ILE A 230 -6.27 3.62 -6.05
CA ILE A 230 -5.43 4.62 -6.69
C ILE A 230 -5.75 4.67 -8.19
N TYR A 231 -5.79 5.88 -8.75
CA TYR A 231 -5.92 6.15 -10.19
C TYR A 231 -4.79 7.09 -10.68
N GLY A 232 -4.49 7.04 -11.97
CA GLY A 232 -3.73 8.08 -12.67
C GLY A 232 -2.25 7.73 -12.92
N ALA A 233 -1.43 8.75 -13.12
CA ALA A 233 -0.07 8.61 -13.68
C ALA A 233 1.04 8.36 -12.64
N GLY A 234 0.67 7.98 -11.42
CA GLY A 234 1.62 7.56 -10.39
C GLY A 234 1.78 8.48 -9.17
N TYR A 235 2.71 8.07 -8.30
CA TYR A 235 3.15 8.75 -7.08
C TYR A 235 2.05 9.05 -6.07
N ALA A 236 0.92 8.35 -6.13
CA ALA A 236 -0.15 8.46 -5.15
C ALA A 236 0.07 7.51 -3.98
N ALA A 237 -0.44 7.88 -2.79
CA ALA A 237 -0.31 7.05 -1.60
C ALA A 237 -1.59 7.04 -0.75
N ILE A 238 -2.01 5.84 -0.36
CA ILE A 238 -3.05 5.60 0.64
C ILE A 238 -2.44 4.74 1.75
N VAL A 239 -2.38 5.27 2.98
CA VAL A 239 -1.78 4.51 4.10
C VAL A 239 -2.62 3.28 4.48
N GLY A 240 -3.95 3.39 4.36
CA GLY A 240 -4.89 2.29 4.52
C GLY A 240 -6.31 2.78 4.73
N GLY A 241 -7.12 2.04 5.50
CA GLY A 241 -8.50 2.40 5.81
C GLY A 241 -9.53 1.69 4.92
N LEU A 242 -10.72 2.30 4.76
CA LEU A 242 -11.85 1.74 4.02
C LEU A 242 -12.29 2.67 2.87
N SER A 243 -12.38 2.15 1.66
CA SER A 243 -13.00 2.84 0.51
C SER A 243 -12.41 4.23 0.21
N ASN A 244 -11.12 4.45 0.47
CA ASN A 244 -10.45 5.71 0.14
C ASN A 244 -9.98 5.73 -1.32
N THR A 245 -9.98 6.91 -1.95
CA THR A 245 -9.52 7.12 -3.33
C THR A 245 -8.41 8.17 -3.38
N ALA A 246 -7.34 7.89 -4.12
CA ALA A 246 -6.29 8.87 -4.41
C ALA A 246 -5.96 8.90 -5.92
N TRP A 247 -5.61 10.07 -6.43
CA TRP A 247 -5.18 10.31 -7.82
C TRP A 247 -3.69 10.69 -7.88
N THR A 248 -3.16 10.96 -9.08
CA THR A 248 -1.76 11.32 -9.34
C THR A 248 -1.18 12.30 -8.29
N TYR A 249 0.00 11.98 -7.75
CA TYR A 249 0.68 12.74 -6.68
C TYR A 249 -0.14 13.05 -5.41
N SER A 250 -1.29 12.40 -5.20
CA SER A 250 -2.21 12.72 -4.10
C SER A 250 -2.05 11.75 -2.93
N PHE A 251 -2.37 12.23 -1.72
CA PHE A 251 -2.16 11.49 -0.47
C PHE A 251 -3.45 11.32 0.33
N VAL A 252 -3.70 10.11 0.83
CA VAL A 252 -4.71 9.83 1.87
C VAL A 252 -4.08 9.15 3.07
N GLY A 253 -4.09 9.81 4.22
CA GLY A 253 -3.50 9.30 5.46
C GLY A 253 -4.27 8.14 6.12
N GLY A 254 -5.50 7.87 5.66
CA GLY A 254 -6.33 6.76 6.08
C GLY A 254 -7.79 7.14 6.25
N GLY A 255 -8.51 6.46 7.13
CA GLY A 255 -9.92 6.74 7.43
C GLY A 255 -10.90 6.01 6.50
N SER A 256 -12.07 6.60 6.27
CA SER A 256 -13.16 5.97 5.50
C SER A 256 -13.78 6.89 4.45
N GLY A 257 -13.86 6.45 3.19
CA GLY A 257 -14.58 7.16 2.13
C GLY A 257 -13.95 8.50 1.72
N ASN A 258 -12.65 8.68 1.94
CA ASN A 258 -11.95 9.93 1.61
C ASN A 258 -11.49 9.94 0.14
N THR A 259 -11.47 11.12 -0.50
CA THR A 259 -11.00 11.29 -1.89
C THR A 259 -9.95 12.41 -1.97
N ALA A 260 -8.77 12.11 -2.52
CA ALA A 260 -7.71 13.08 -2.79
C ALA A 260 -7.35 13.10 -4.29
N GLY A 261 -7.59 14.24 -4.95
CA GLY A 261 -7.33 14.51 -6.36
C GLY A 261 -8.52 14.17 -7.27
N GLY A 262 -8.28 14.18 -8.58
CA GLY A 262 -9.28 13.86 -9.60
C GLY A 262 -8.66 13.67 -10.98
N THR A 263 -9.47 13.37 -12.00
CA THR A 263 -9.03 13.13 -13.38
C THR A 263 -8.18 14.28 -13.97
N SER A 264 -8.35 15.50 -13.46
CA SER A 264 -7.58 16.67 -13.86
C SER A 264 -7.12 17.50 -12.65
N ALA A 265 -6.89 16.84 -11.51
CA ALA A 265 -6.42 17.47 -10.28
C ALA A 265 -5.38 16.61 -9.57
N SER A 266 -4.20 17.17 -9.31
CA SER A 266 -3.04 16.49 -8.70
C SER A 266 -2.57 17.17 -7.42
N TYR A 267 -1.66 16.52 -6.68
CA TYR A 267 -1.05 17.05 -5.45
C TYR A 267 -2.06 17.37 -4.32
N ALA A 268 -3.22 16.73 -4.33
CA ALA A 268 -4.24 16.91 -3.31
C ALA A 268 -3.97 16.04 -2.08
N ILE A 269 -4.35 16.53 -0.89
CA ILE A 269 -4.06 15.86 0.38
C ILE A 269 -5.35 15.70 1.19
N VAL A 270 -5.61 14.48 1.66
CA VAL A 270 -6.55 14.22 2.76
C VAL A 270 -5.83 13.54 3.92
N GLY A 271 -5.67 14.25 5.04
CA GLY A 271 -4.95 13.70 6.20
C GLY A 271 -5.64 12.49 6.85
N GLY A 272 -6.97 12.37 6.70
CA GLY A 272 -7.76 11.21 7.13
C GLY A 272 -9.20 11.59 7.47
N GLY A 273 -9.80 10.88 8.43
CA GLY A 273 -11.18 11.13 8.86
C GLY A 273 -12.22 10.36 8.01
N GLN A 274 -13.41 10.93 7.82
CA GLN A 274 -14.50 10.28 7.08
C GLN A 274 -15.14 11.20 6.05
N ASN A 275 -15.41 10.67 4.84
CA ASN A 275 -16.11 11.35 3.75
C ASN A 275 -15.51 12.71 3.34
N ASN A 276 -14.20 12.88 3.50
CA ASN A 276 -13.51 14.11 3.14
C ASN A 276 -13.08 14.11 1.66
N SER A 277 -13.16 15.26 1.00
CA SER A 277 -12.90 15.39 -0.44
C SER A 277 -11.99 16.58 -0.73
N ALA A 278 -10.75 16.33 -1.15
CA ALA A 278 -9.82 17.33 -1.70
C ALA A 278 -9.71 17.07 -3.20
N THR A 279 -10.34 17.87 -4.07
CA THR A 279 -10.58 17.51 -5.49
C THR A 279 -10.05 18.49 -6.52
N ALA A 280 -9.32 19.52 -6.09
CA ALA A 280 -8.64 20.47 -6.97
C ALA A 280 -7.11 20.43 -6.77
N ASP A 281 -6.35 21.02 -7.71
CA ASP A 281 -4.89 21.06 -7.61
C ASP A 281 -4.41 21.72 -6.31
N TYR A 282 -3.45 21.06 -5.65
CA TYR A 282 -2.87 21.52 -4.38
C TYR A 282 -3.89 21.75 -3.25
N SER A 283 -5.10 21.19 -3.36
CA SER A 283 -6.14 21.29 -2.32
C SER A 283 -5.84 20.36 -1.14
N MET A 284 -6.22 20.78 0.08
CA MET A 284 -5.98 20.03 1.31
C MET A 284 -7.24 19.93 2.17
N VAL A 285 -7.58 18.72 2.59
CA VAL A 285 -8.41 18.49 3.77
C VAL A 285 -7.54 17.90 4.88
N LEU A 286 -7.34 18.62 5.98
CA LEU A 286 -6.50 18.11 7.08
C LEU A 286 -7.12 16.88 7.75
N GLY A 287 -8.45 16.85 7.87
CA GLY A 287 -9.21 15.70 8.38
C GLY A 287 -10.56 16.12 8.96
N GLY A 288 -11.19 15.19 9.68
CA GLY A 288 -12.50 15.37 10.31
C GLY A 288 -13.63 14.67 9.53
N LEU A 289 -14.81 15.27 9.42
CA LEU A 289 -16.00 14.65 8.82
C LEU A 289 -16.63 15.52 7.73
N SER A 290 -16.80 14.95 6.54
CA SER A 290 -17.57 15.50 5.42
C SER A 290 -17.10 16.89 4.92
N ASN A 291 -15.81 17.18 5.01
CA ASN A 291 -15.22 18.42 4.51
C ASN A 291 -14.93 18.34 3.01
N THR A 292 -14.85 19.51 2.35
CA THR A 292 -14.62 19.62 0.91
C THR A 292 -13.65 20.77 0.64
N ALA A 293 -12.56 20.49 -0.07
CA ALA A 293 -11.62 21.45 -0.62
C ALA A 293 -11.60 21.27 -2.14
N SER A 294 -12.28 22.15 -2.87
CA SER A 294 -12.51 22.03 -4.32
C SER A 294 -12.14 23.27 -5.13
N GLY A 295 -11.58 24.30 -4.48
CA GLY A 295 -10.81 25.34 -5.17
C GLY A 295 -9.33 24.97 -5.26
N GLN A 296 -8.62 25.45 -6.27
CA GLN A 296 -7.16 25.30 -6.34
C GLN A 296 -6.50 25.96 -5.13
N TYR A 297 -5.47 25.34 -4.55
CA TYR A 297 -4.78 25.81 -3.33
C TYR A 297 -5.69 25.97 -2.09
N SER A 298 -6.89 25.40 -2.09
CA SER A 298 -7.84 25.54 -0.97
C SER A 298 -7.54 24.61 0.21
N PHE A 299 -7.92 25.02 1.41
CA PHE A 299 -7.77 24.25 2.65
C PHE A 299 -9.12 24.13 3.38
N ALA A 300 -9.49 22.92 3.80
CA ALA A 300 -10.66 22.68 4.65
C ALA A 300 -10.35 21.77 5.85
N SER A 301 -10.98 22.03 7.01
CA SER A 301 -10.80 21.20 8.22
C SER A 301 -12.00 21.25 9.16
N GLY A 302 -12.24 20.13 9.86
CA GLY A 302 -13.23 20.04 10.95
C GLY A 302 -14.47 19.24 10.59
N ARG A 303 -15.67 19.81 10.72
CA ARG A 303 -16.91 19.17 10.26
C ARG A 303 -17.65 20.05 9.25
N ARG A 304 -17.80 19.52 8.02
CA ARG A 304 -18.52 20.17 6.91
C ARG A 304 -18.00 21.55 6.51
N ALA A 305 -16.69 21.80 6.65
CA ALA A 305 -16.00 22.91 6.01
C ALA A 305 -15.97 22.72 4.48
N LYS A 306 -16.34 23.75 3.70
CA LYS A 306 -16.43 23.72 2.23
C LYS A 306 -15.61 24.86 1.61
N ALA A 307 -14.32 24.61 1.38
CA ALA A 307 -13.45 25.54 0.66
C ALA A 307 -13.62 25.35 -0.86
N ILE A 308 -14.67 25.99 -1.40
CA ILE A 308 -15.13 25.77 -2.79
C ILE A 308 -14.53 26.74 -3.81
N HIS A 309 -13.87 27.80 -3.34
CA HIS A 309 -13.21 28.82 -4.15
C HIS A 309 -11.69 28.72 -4.01
N ASP A 310 -10.96 29.15 -5.04
CA ASP A 310 -9.49 29.10 -5.07
C ASP A 310 -8.87 29.90 -3.92
N GLY A 311 -7.80 29.36 -3.33
CA GLY A 311 -7.09 29.96 -2.19
C GLY A 311 -7.90 30.07 -0.90
N ALA A 312 -9.12 29.51 -0.82
CA ALA A 312 -9.95 29.62 0.37
C ALA A 312 -9.46 28.71 1.52
N PHE A 313 -9.41 29.24 2.74
CA PHE A 313 -9.05 28.53 3.97
C PHE A 313 -10.26 28.48 4.91
N ILE A 314 -10.83 27.29 5.10
CA ILE A 314 -12.10 27.11 5.83
C ILE A 314 -11.93 26.13 7.00
N TRP A 315 -12.14 26.61 8.22
CA TRP A 315 -12.19 25.79 9.43
C TRP A 315 -13.59 25.82 10.03
N ALA A 316 -14.22 24.66 10.16
CA ALA A 316 -15.52 24.51 10.80
C ALA A 316 -15.43 23.71 12.11
N ASP A 317 -16.10 24.17 13.15
CA ASP A 317 -16.34 23.44 14.40
C ASP A 317 -17.25 22.19 14.21
N SER A 318 -17.61 21.54 15.32
CA SER A 318 -18.34 20.26 15.37
C SER A 318 -19.83 20.32 14.96
N ASN A 319 -20.36 21.49 14.59
CA ASN A 319 -21.76 21.64 14.16
C ASN A 319 -22.04 20.93 12.83
N ASP A 320 -23.22 20.33 12.68
CA ASP A 320 -23.59 19.52 11.50
C ASP A 320 -24.16 20.32 10.32
N PHE A 321 -23.69 21.55 10.13
CA PHE A 321 -24.09 22.42 9.04
C PHE A 321 -22.92 22.63 8.08
N ASP A 322 -23.19 22.79 6.80
CA ASP A 322 -22.16 23.18 5.83
C ASP A 322 -21.71 24.63 6.12
N PHE A 323 -20.40 24.87 6.06
CA PHE A 323 -19.80 26.20 6.21
C PHE A 323 -18.86 26.42 5.03
N SER A 324 -19.25 27.32 4.12
CA SER A 324 -18.62 27.44 2.79
C SER A 324 -17.90 28.76 2.62
N SER A 325 -16.81 28.75 1.83
CA SER A 325 -16.25 30.00 1.32
C SER A 325 -17.24 30.68 0.38
N THR A 326 -17.27 32.00 0.45
CA THR A 326 -18.12 32.89 -0.34
C THR A 326 -17.37 33.54 -1.50
N ILE A 327 -16.04 33.70 -1.38
CA ILE A 327 -15.14 34.25 -2.40
C ILE A 327 -13.79 33.52 -2.44
N ALA A 328 -13.01 33.78 -3.49
CA ALA A 328 -11.62 33.33 -3.59
C ALA A 328 -10.69 34.07 -2.62
N ASN A 329 -9.63 33.40 -2.17
CA ASN A 329 -8.65 33.88 -1.18
C ASN A 329 -9.25 34.28 0.19
N GLU A 330 -10.43 33.74 0.53
CA GLU A 330 -11.08 33.97 1.82
C GLU A 330 -10.50 33.08 2.92
N THR A 331 -10.26 33.63 4.11
CA THR A 331 -10.14 32.82 5.33
C THR A 331 -11.43 32.95 6.14
N ALA A 332 -12.16 31.85 6.34
CA ALA A 332 -13.36 31.83 7.16
C ALA A 332 -13.28 30.75 8.26
N ILE A 333 -13.71 31.10 9.46
CA ILE A 333 -13.69 30.21 10.63
C ILE A 333 -15.07 30.21 11.28
N ARG A 334 -15.70 29.03 11.42
CA ARG A 334 -16.87 28.83 12.26
C ARG A 334 -16.45 28.20 13.58
N ALA A 335 -16.53 28.97 14.66
CA ALA A 335 -16.28 28.52 16.01
C ALA A 335 -17.36 29.08 16.95
N THR A 336 -18.48 28.36 17.09
CA THR A 336 -19.63 28.80 17.92
C THR A 336 -19.32 28.85 19.43
N GLY A 337 -18.17 28.29 19.86
CA GLY A 337 -17.61 28.44 21.20
C GLY A 337 -16.77 29.71 21.41
N GLY A 338 -16.59 30.53 20.36
CA GLY A 338 -15.64 31.64 20.34
C GLY A 338 -14.25 31.22 19.84
N ILE A 339 -13.37 32.22 19.70
CA ILE A 339 -11.96 32.04 19.29
C ILE A 339 -11.08 32.73 20.33
N SER A 340 -9.96 32.09 20.72
CA SER A 340 -8.99 32.64 21.65
C SER A 340 -7.57 32.43 21.12
N PHE A 341 -6.78 33.50 21.15
CA PHE A 341 -5.37 33.49 20.77
C PHE A 341 -4.53 33.74 22.02
N VAL A 342 -3.64 32.81 22.38
CA VAL A 342 -2.80 32.90 23.57
C VAL A 342 -1.45 33.52 23.20
N THR A 343 -1.06 34.59 23.89
CA THR A 343 0.19 35.33 23.64
C THR A 343 1.20 35.25 24.80
N ALA A 344 0.77 34.75 25.96
CA ALA A 344 1.67 34.37 27.06
C ALA A 344 1.05 33.25 27.90
N ILE A 345 1.92 32.44 28.51
CA ILE A 345 1.59 31.38 29.46
C ILE A 345 2.37 31.56 30.77
N ASP A 346 1.92 30.94 31.86
CA ASP A 346 2.71 30.78 33.07
C ASP A 346 3.62 29.53 33.01
N GLY A 347 4.33 29.24 34.10
CA GLY A 347 5.19 28.06 34.23
C GLY A 347 4.47 26.70 34.23
N SER A 348 3.13 26.68 34.22
CA SER A 348 2.30 25.47 34.08
C SER A 348 1.75 25.28 32.65
N GLY A 349 1.93 26.26 31.77
CA GLY A 349 1.32 26.29 30.44
C GLY A 349 -0.06 26.97 30.41
N SER A 350 -0.55 27.53 31.53
CA SER A 350 -1.85 28.19 31.59
C SER A 350 -1.79 29.57 30.93
N ALA A 351 -2.77 29.92 30.09
CA ALA A 351 -2.80 31.19 29.37
C ALA A 351 -2.92 32.39 30.33
N THR A 352 -1.96 33.31 30.27
CA THR A 352 -1.92 34.54 31.09
C THR A 352 -2.19 35.81 30.29
N LYS A 353 -2.04 35.77 28.96
CA LYS A 353 -2.45 36.84 28.05
C LYS A 353 -3.13 36.24 26.82
N THR A 354 -4.28 36.81 26.47
CA THR A 354 -5.08 36.39 25.32
C THR A 354 -5.62 37.59 24.55
N PHE A 355 -6.06 37.37 23.32
CA PHE A 355 -7.11 38.17 22.69
C PHE A 355 -8.17 37.22 22.14
N SER A 356 -9.46 37.58 22.23
CA SER A 356 -10.54 36.62 21.97
C SER A 356 -11.81 37.26 21.40
N VAL A 357 -12.61 36.42 20.74
CA VAL A 357 -14.01 36.68 20.39
C VAL A 357 -14.86 35.67 21.16
N ASP A 358 -15.81 36.13 21.95
CA ASP A 358 -16.67 35.25 22.75
C ASP A 358 -17.86 34.68 21.95
N THR A 359 -18.70 33.87 22.61
CA THR A 359 -19.90 33.24 22.01
C THR A 359 -21.00 34.25 21.61
N SER A 360 -20.93 35.49 22.10
CA SER A 360 -21.82 36.59 21.71
C SER A 360 -21.20 37.48 20.62
N GLY A 361 -19.99 37.16 20.15
CA GLY A 361 -19.25 37.95 19.17
C GLY A 361 -18.48 39.14 19.77
N ASN A 362 -18.40 39.27 21.10
CA ASN A 362 -17.66 40.38 21.72
C ASN A 362 -16.16 40.16 21.56
N PHE A 363 -15.49 41.11 20.92
CA PHE A 363 -14.04 41.13 20.81
C PHE A 363 -13.40 41.74 22.08
N THR A 364 -12.53 40.98 22.74
CA THR A 364 -11.90 41.33 24.02
C THR A 364 -10.38 41.39 23.88
N ILE A 365 -9.79 42.54 24.23
CA ILE A 365 -8.33 42.73 24.34
C ILE A 365 -7.98 43.18 25.77
N PRO A 366 -7.61 42.25 26.66
CA PRO A 366 -7.00 42.57 27.95
C PRO A 366 -5.69 43.35 27.76
N GLY A 367 -5.59 44.52 28.42
CA GLY A 367 -4.44 45.43 28.27
C GLY A 367 -4.67 46.60 27.30
N GLY A 368 -5.79 46.62 26.57
CA GLY A 368 -6.20 47.75 25.74
C GLY A 368 -5.81 47.66 24.27
N LEU A 369 -6.37 48.58 23.46
CA LEU A 369 -6.14 48.67 22.01
C LEU A 369 -5.39 49.97 21.70
N ALA A 370 -4.21 49.85 21.08
CA ALA A 370 -3.47 50.99 20.55
C ALA A 370 -3.83 51.21 19.06
N LEU A 371 -4.33 52.40 18.72
CA LEU A 371 -4.63 52.79 17.34
C LEU A 371 -3.44 53.57 16.75
N GLN A 372 -2.72 52.95 15.81
CA GLN A 372 -1.57 53.53 15.12
C GLN A 372 -1.90 53.76 13.65
N THR A 373 -2.85 54.65 13.35
CA THR A 373 -3.24 54.95 11.97
C THR A 373 -2.19 55.82 11.29
N THR A 374 -1.45 55.25 10.34
CA THR A 374 -0.43 55.94 9.53
C THR A 374 -0.98 56.51 8.21
N ASP A 375 -2.12 56.01 7.76
CA ASP A 375 -2.71 56.40 6.48
C ASP A 375 -3.44 57.76 6.58
N ALA A 376 -3.78 58.34 5.43
CA ALA A 376 -4.60 59.55 5.40
C ALA A 376 -6.02 59.24 5.91
N LYS A 377 -6.51 60.05 6.86
CA LYS A 377 -7.86 59.93 7.43
C LYS A 377 -8.92 60.00 6.32
N PRO A 378 -9.75 58.96 6.12
CA PRO A 378 -10.68 58.92 5.00
C PRO A 378 -11.85 59.89 5.19
N THR A 379 -12.55 60.21 4.09
CA THR A 379 -13.81 60.94 4.12
C THR A 379 -14.84 60.14 4.91
N CYS A 380 -15.54 60.78 5.85
CA CYS A 380 -16.67 60.14 6.51
C CYS A 380 -17.88 60.10 5.56
N ASP A 381 -18.28 58.89 5.17
CA ASP A 381 -19.36 58.62 4.22
C ASP A 381 -20.12 57.35 4.64
N VAL A 382 -20.97 56.83 3.75
CA VAL A 382 -21.73 55.58 4.00
C VAL A 382 -20.84 54.36 4.16
N THR A 383 -19.68 54.32 3.47
CA THR A 383 -18.74 53.20 3.47
C THR A 383 -17.94 53.14 4.76
N ASN A 384 -17.52 54.30 5.27
CA ASN A 384 -16.69 54.45 6.47
C ASN A 384 -17.50 54.64 7.76
N ARG A 385 -18.84 54.56 7.71
CA ARG A 385 -19.72 54.76 8.87
C ARG A 385 -19.38 53.80 10.02
N GLY A 386 -19.19 54.34 11.22
CA GLY A 386 -18.85 53.57 12.43
C GLY A 386 -17.35 53.33 12.62
N LEU A 387 -16.51 53.64 11.64
CA LEU A 387 -15.05 53.58 11.77
C LEU A 387 -14.58 54.53 12.88
N LYS A 388 -13.79 54.00 13.82
CA LYS A 388 -13.06 54.79 14.82
C LYS A 388 -11.68 55.14 14.26
N TRP A 389 -11.27 56.39 14.43
CA TRP A 389 -10.00 56.91 13.92
C TRP A 389 -9.24 57.66 15.01
N TYR A 390 -7.91 57.53 15.04
CA TYR A 390 -7.06 58.19 16.02
C TYR A 390 -6.02 59.08 15.34
N THR A 391 -6.27 60.39 15.31
CA THR A 391 -5.32 61.35 14.73
C THR A 391 -4.23 61.67 15.74
N GLN A 392 -3.00 61.22 15.46
CA GLN A 392 -1.79 61.65 16.17
C GLN A 392 -1.39 63.06 15.70
N SER A 393 -1.25 63.98 16.64
CA SER A 393 -0.98 65.38 16.39
C SER A 393 0.48 65.75 16.66
N GLY A 394 0.92 66.85 16.04
CA GLY A 394 2.25 67.42 16.29
C GLY A 394 2.37 68.05 17.69
N ALA A 395 3.60 68.34 18.11
CA ALA A 395 3.88 68.94 19.42
C ALA A 395 3.05 70.22 19.67
N GLY A 396 2.36 70.26 20.81
CA GLY A 396 1.49 71.38 21.20
C GLY A 396 0.06 71.33 20.66
N VAL A 397 -0.29 70.32 19.85
CA VAL A 397 -1.64 70.09 19.33
C VAL A 397 -2.21 68.81 19.95
N LYS A 398 -3.49 68.83 20.35
CA LYS A 398 -4.15 67.65 20.94
C LYS A 398 -4.35 66.53 19.91
N ASP A 399 -4.18 65.29 20.33
CA ASP A 399 -4.66 64.13 19.58
C ASP A 399 -6.20 64.11 19.52
N ALA A 400 -6.75 63.36 18.57
CA ALA A 400 -8.20 63.24 18.40
C ALA A 400 -8.62 61.78 18.15
N LEU A 401 -9.45 61.23 19.06
CA LEU A 401 -10.22 60.03 18.82
C LEU A 401 -11.60 60.42 18.26
N GLU A 402 -11.96 59.90 17.10
CA GLU A 402 -13.18 60.28 16.39
C GLU A 402 -13.90 59.05 15.83
N ILE A 403 -15.21 59.16 15.59
CA ILE A 403 -16.00 58.16 14.89
C ILE A 403 -16.72 58.80 13.71
N CYS A 404 -16.75 58.12 12.56
CA CYS A 404 -17.56 58.54 11.43
C CYS A 404 -19.04 58.25 11.71
N ALA A 405 -19.86 59.28 11.80
CA ALA A 405 -21.27 59.16 12.16
C ALA A 405 -22.20 59.91 11.19
N LYS A 406 -23.38 59.34 10.98
CA LYS A 406 -24.50 59.91 10.24
C LYS A 406 -25.43 60.63 11.23
N ASP A 407 -25.82 61.87 10.96
CA ASP A 407 -26.81 62.59 11.75
C ASP A 407 -28.25 62.42 11.22
N ALA A 408 -29.21 63.08 11.87
CA ALA A 408 -30.64 63.00 11.52
C ALA A 408 -31.01 63.72 10.22
N GLY A 409 -30.11 64.54 9.67
CA GLY A 409 -30.24 65.18 8.35
C GLY A 409 -29.52 64.41 7.25
N ASP A 410 -29.25 63.11 7.48
CA ASP A 410 -28.53 62.21 6.60
C ASP A 410 -27.08 62.62 6.26
N THR A 411 -26.51 63.59 6.99
CA THR A 411 -25.16 64.09 6.76
C THR A 411 -24.13 63.26 7.53
N TYR A 412 -23.04 62.90 6.84
CA TYR A 412 -21.93 62.13 7.41
C TYR A 412 -20.81 63.07 7.84
N ALA A 413 -20.34 62.94 9.07
CA ALA A 413 -19.22 63.71 9.59
C ALA A 413 -18.43 62.93 10.65
N TRP A 414 -17.14 63.23 10.76
CA TRP A 414 -16.33 62.80 11.88
C TRP A 414 -16.78 63.52 13.16
N ARG A 415 -17.07 62.76 14.21
CA ARG A 415 -17.46 63.27 15.53
C ARG A 415 -16.42 62.82 16.56
N THR A 416 -15.87 63.75 17.32
CA THR A 416 -14.92 63.43 18.40
C THR A 416 -15.61 62.62 19.49
N ILE A 417 -14.95 61.57 19.95
CA ILE A 417 -15.33 60.82 21.16
C ILE A 417 -14.53 61.45 22.31
N TYR A 418 -15.24 62.05 23.26
CA TYR A 418 -14.70 62.68 24.47
C TYR A 418 -15.50 62.26 25.71
#